data_AF-A0A821KHU3-F1
#
_entry.id   AF-A0A821KHU3-F1
#
_cell.length_a   1.000
_cell.length_b   1.000
_cell.length_c   1.000
_cell.angle_alpha   90.00
_cell.angle_beta   90.00
_cell.angle_gamma   90.00
#
_symmetry.space_group_name_H-M   'P 1'
#
loop_
_entity.id
_entity.type
_entity.pdbx_description
1 polymer ?
#
loop_
_entity_poly.entity_id
_entity_poly.type
_entity_poly.pdbx_seq_one_letter_code
_entity_poly.pdbx_strand_id
1 'polypeptide(L)'
;MPTDITNTPDELFETFVNAQTFKTILHSFDDLCQSIRIDRKTIGYGKRSLYKVLTSKLTSWKSKSLWTKIDKRGSQKEYENGNACADMKVCIVGAGPVGLRLAIECALLGARCIVVEKRDRFSRHNVLHLWPYIISDLRNLGAKVFYGKFATGQIEHISIRQLQCILLKIALVLGVEIYPNVTFIDVIEPISTQQGWRAHFKPETHPIVSTYEFSVLIGADGRRNSLQGFQHKEFRGKLAIGITCNFINLEYLNNQYLVELILVQ
;
A
#
# COMPACT_ATOMS: atom_id res chain seq x y z
N MET A 1 19.82 -4.54 37.51
CA MET A 1 20.10 -4.25 36.08
C MET A 1 18.79 -4.31 35.34
N PRO A 2 18.38 -3.29 34.57
CA PRO A 2 17.21 -3.43 33.71
C PRO A 2 17.56 -4.45 32.63
N THR A 3 16.82 -5.54 32.57
CA THR A 3 16.82 -6.41 31.40
C THR A 3 16.30 -5.59 30.23
N ASP A 4 17.13 -5.27 29.25
CA ASP A 4 16.66 -4.76 27.95
C ASP A 4 15.79 -5.84 27.32
N ILE A 5 14.47 -5.76 27.56
CA ILE A 5 13.48 -6.62 26.92
C ILE A 5 13.41 -6.15 25.47
N THR A 6 14.28 -6.70 24.64
CA THR A 6 14.21 -6.52 23.20
C THR A 6 13.07 -7.38 22.69
N ASN A 7 12.03 -6.73 22.13
CA ASN A 7 10.90 -7.44 21.53
C ASN A 7 11.39 -8.43 20.47
N THR A 8 10.81 -9.63 20.47
CA THR A 8 11.04 -10.63 19.44
C THR A 8 10.53 -10.14 18.07
N PRO A 9 11.04 -10.68 16.94
CA PRO A 9 10.53 -10.33 15.62
C PRO A 9 9.03 -10.55 15.46
N ASP A 10 8.46 -11.60 16.07
CA ASP A 10 7.03 -11.86 16.05
C ASP A 10 6.23 -10.81 16.85
N GLU A 11 6.73 -10.32 17.99
CA GLU A 11 6.11 -9.21 18.74
C GLU A 11 6.18 -7.86 17.99
N LEU A 12 7.27 -7.62 17.27
CA LEU A 12 7.38 -6.44 16.39
C LEU A 12 6.44 -6.55 15.18
N PHE A 13 6.28 -7.76 14.63
CA PHE A 13 5.27 -8.00 13.60
C PHE A 13 3.85 -7.75 14.10
N GLU A 14 3.54 -8.13 15.35
CA GLU A 14 2.27 -7.79 15.99
C GLU A 14 2.08 -6.28 16.15
N THR A 15 3.12 -5.55 16.51
CA THR A 15 3.08 -4.08 16.59
C THR A 15 2.79 -3.46 15.22
N PHE A 16 3.44 -3.97 14.17
CA PHE A 16 3.18 -3.58 12.78
C PHE A 16 1.74 -3.89 12.34
N VAL A 17 1.23 -5.09 12.66
CA VAL A 17 -0.15 -5.49 12.38
C VAL A 17 -1.14 -4.56 13.07
N ASN A 18 -0.85 -4.12 14.30
CA ASN A 18 -1.76 -3.28 15.09
C ASN A 18 -1.62 -1.77 14.81
N ALA A 19 -0.56 -1.32 14.12
CA ALA A 19 -0.38 0.09 13.78
C ALA A 19 -1.52 0.64 12.89
N GLN A 20 -2.08 1.80 13.25
CA GLN A 20 -3.29 2.35 12.61
C GLN A 20 -3.08 3.67 11.87
N THR A 21 -1.85 4.18 11.83
CA THR A 21 -1.52 5.45 11.14
C THR A 21 -0.41 5.24 10.14
N PHE A 22 -0.36 6.07 9.10
CA PHE A 22 0.68 6.00 8.07
C PHE A 22 2.10 5.97 8.67
N LYS A 23 2.39 6.93 9.56
CA LYS A 23 3.69 7.04 10.24
C LYS A 23 4.00 5.84 11.12
N THR A 24 3.05 5.39 11.95
CA THR A 24 3.32 4.25 12.86
C THR A 24 3.46 2.94 12.11
N ILE A 25 2.77 2.76 10.98
CA ILE A 25 2.95 1.57 10.12
C ILE A 25 4.36 1.55 9.53
N LEU A 26 4.85 2.67 8.99
CA LEU A 26 6.21 2.75 8.44
C LEU A 26 7.25 2.49 9.53
N HIS A 27 7.14 3.17 10.68
CA HIS A 27 8.09 3.03 11.79
C HIS A 27 8.15 1.60 12.35
N SER A 28 6.98 1.02 12.67
CA SER A 28 6.94 -0.36 13.19
C SER A 28 7.45 -1.39 12.19
N PHE A 29 7.30 -1.12 10.89
CA PHE A 29 7.88 -1.98 9.85
C PHE A 29 9.41 -1.84 9.76
N ASP A 30 9.94 -0.63 9.94
CA ASP A 30 11.39 -0.39 9.98
C ASP A 30 12.01 -1.07 11.21
N ASP A 31 11.39 -0.94 12.39
CA ASP A 31 11.81 -1.63 13.62
C ASP A 31 11.82 -3.16 13.42
N LEU A 32 10.77 -3.70 12.78
CA LEU A 32 10.69 -5.11 12.42
C LEU A 32 11.84 -5.52 11.49
N CYS A 33 12.10 -4.78 10.41
CA CYS A 33 13.18 -5.06 9.47
C CYS A 33 14.56 -5.03 10.14
N GLN A 34 14.79 -4.06 11.04
CA GLN A 34 16.02 -3.95 11.80
C GLN A 34 16.23 -5.15 12.73
N SER A 35 15.17 -5.62 13.39
CA SER A 35 15.24 -6.79 14.31
C SER A 35 15.69 -8.08 13.62
N ILE A 36 15.35 -8.23 12.33
CA ILE A 36 15.75 -9.38 11.51
C ILE A 36 17.00 -9.10 10.65
N ARG A 37 17.69 -7.98 10.92
CA ARG A 37 18.95 -7.56 10.29
C ARG A 37 18.84 -7.41 8.77
N ILE A 38 17.72 -6.88 8.29
CA ILE A 38 17.53 -6.55 6.89
C ILE A 38 17.79 -5.05 6.70
N ASP A 39 18.69 -4.73 5.78
CA ASP A 39 18.75 -3.39 5.21
C ASP A 39 17.89 -3.33 3.94
N ARG A 40 16.82 -2.54 4.01
CA ARG A 40 15.85 -2.33 2.93
C ARG A 40 16.49 -1.73 1.68
N LYS A 41 17.63 -1.05 1.80
CA LYS A 41 18.35 -0.45 0.66
C LYS A 41 19.19 -1.45 -0.12
N THR A 42 19.60 -2.55 0.51
CA THR A 42 20.50 -3.56 -0.07
C THR A 42 19.79 -4.88 -0.34
N ILE A 43 18.59 -5.10 0.19
CA ILE A 43 17.81 -6.29 -0.12
C ILE A 43 17.40 -6.28 -1.59
N GLY A 44 17.89 -7.26 -2.35
CA GLY A 44 17.62 -7.37 -3.79
C GLY A 44 16.15 -7.70 -4.09
N TYR A 45 15.78 -7.53 -5.35
CA TYR A 45 14.48 -7.98 -5.89
C TYR A 45 14.62 -9.42 -6.41
N GLY A 46 13.51 -10.18 -6.49
CA GLY A 46 13.54 -11.57 -6.94
C GLY A 46 13.95 -12.60 -5.88
N LYS A 47 14.95 -13.47 -6.15
CA LYS A 47 15.24 -14.67 -5.33
C LYS A 47 15.73 -14.39 -3.89
N ARG A 48 16.18 -13.17 -3.58
CA ARG A 48 16.59 -12.68 -2.25
C ARG A 48 15.67 -11.56 -1.73
N SER A 49 14.39 -11.59 -2.08
CA SER A 49 13.43 -10.55 -1.71
C SER A 49 13.17 -10.49 -0.21
N LEU A 50 12.82 -9.28 0.26
CA LEU A 50 12.35 -8.99 1.63
C LEU A 50 11.32 -10.01 2.12
N TYR A 51 10.36 -10.34 1.26
CA TYR A 51 9.30 -11.28 1.55
C TYR A 51 9.81 -12.68 1.96
N LYS A 52 10.81 -13.22 1.26
CA LYS A 52 11.39 -14.54 1.59
C LYS A 52 12.10 -14.53 2.94
N VAL A 53 12.76 -13.42 3.28
CA VAL A 53 13.41 -13.30 4.59
C VAL A 53 12.36 -13.19 5.70
N LEU A 54 11.33 -12.35 5.51
CA LEU A 54 10.21 -12.21 6.45
C LEU A 54 9.54 -13.56 6.74
N THR A 55 9.18 -14.31 5.70
CA THR A 55 8.54 -15.64 5.85
C THR A 55 9.43 -16.66 6.55
N SER A 56 10.76 -16.58 6.40
CA SER A 56 11.71 -17.47 7.09
C SER A 56 11.93 -17.12 8.56
N LYS A 57 11.77 -15.85 8.93
CA LYS A 57 12.07 -15.33 10.27
C LYS A 57 10.84 -15.20 11.17
N LEU A 58 9.66 -15.02 10.59
CA LEU A 58 8.39 -14.84 11.31
C LEU A 58 7.59 -16.13 11.27
N THR A 59 7.37 -16.71 12.45
CA THR A 59 6.84 -18.08 12.55
C THR A 59 5.55 -18.19 13.37
N SER A 60 5.05 -17.07 13.90
CA SER A 60 3.75 -17.00 14.56
C SER A 60 2.60 -17.50 13.67
N TRP A 61 1.53 -17.97 14.30
CA TRP A 61 0.31 -18.39 13.59
C TRP A 61 -0.28 -17.26 12.73
N LYS A 62 -0.16 -16.01 13.20
CA LYS A 62 -0.69 -14.82 12.52
C LYS A 62 0.09 -14.52 11.24
N SER A 63 1.42 -14.51 11.31
CA SER A 63 2.28 -14.31 10.13
C SER A 63 2.10 -15.45 9.12
N LYS A 64 2.09 -16.72 9.56
CA LYS A 64 1.83 -17.89 8.70
C LYS A 64 0.49 -17.82 7.95
N SER A 65 -0.56 -17.33 8.60
CA SER A 65 -1.87 -17.12 7.97
C SER A 65 -1.79 -16.09 6.83
N LEU A 66 -1.03 -15.00 7.03
CA LEU A 66 -0.78 -14.01 5.98
C LEU A 66 0.05 -14.59 4.83
N TRP A 67 1.13 -15.33 5.13
CA TRP A 67 2.00 -15.94 4.12
C TRP A 67 1.23 -16.88 3.21
N THR A 68 0.42 -17.77 3.79
CA THR A 68 -0.42 -18.70 3.04
C THR A 68 -1.32 -17.99 2.02
N LYS A 69 -1.84 -16.81 2.35
CA LYS A 69 -2.70 -16.00 1.47
C LYS A 69 -1.90 -15.36 0.33
N ILE A 70 -0.78 -14.72 0.67
CA ILE A 70 0.09 -14.07 -0.30
C ILE A 70 0.74 -15.10 -1.24
N ASP A 71 1.24 -16.23 -0.74
CA ASP A 71 1.83 -17.32 -1.53
C ASP A 71 0.81 -17.93 -2.50
N LYS A 72 -0.44 -18.12 -2.05
CA LYS A 72 -1.51 -18.58 -2.93
C LYS A 72 -1.81 -17.58 -4.04
N ARG A 73 -1.71 -16.28 -3.78
CA ARG A 73 -1.86 -15.25 -4.81
C ARG A 73 -0.66 -15.25 -5.75
N GLY A 74 0.56 -15.19 -5.23
CA GLY A 74 1.80 -15.11 -6.02
C GLY A 74 2.13 -16.36 -6.84
N SER A 75 1.53 -17.52 -6.52
CA SER A 75 1.66 -18.75 -7.31
C SER A 75 0.71 -18.85 -8.50
N GLN A 76 -0.13 -17.84 -8.74
CA GLN A 76 -0.93 -17.76 -9.96
C GLN A 76 -0.03 -17.62 -11.18
N LYS A 77 -0.43 -18.27 -12.29
CA LYS A 77 0.40 -18.43 -13.50
C LYS A 77 0.84 -17.10 -14.10
N GLU A 78 0.01 -16.07 -13.96
CA GLU A 78 0.21 -14.72 -14.49
C GLU A 78 1.44 -14.04 -13.88
N TYR A 79 1.88 -14.45 -12.68
CA TYR A 79 3.05 -13.88 -12.01
C TYR A 79 4.36 -14.58 -12.40
N GLU A 80 4.31 -15.74 -13.05
CA GLU A 80 5.48 -16.54 -13.44
C GLU A 80 6.48 -16.76 -12.28
N ASN A 81 5.97 -17.03 -11.08
CA ASN A 81 6.76 -17.13 -9.83
C ASN A 81 7.57 -15.86 -9.52
N GLY A 82 7.01 -14.68 -9.84
CA GLY A 82 7.62 -13.37 -9.65
C GLY A 82 8.72 -13.06 -10.67
N ASN A 83 8.65 -13.62 -11.89
CA ASN A 83 9.63 -13.35 -12.94
C ASN A 83 9.06 -12.59 -14.14
N ALA A 84 7.73 -12.45 -14.25
CA ALA A 84 7.06 -11.81 -15.39
C ALA A 84 7.55 -10.36 -15.64
N CYS A 85 7.97 -9.65 -14.60
CA CYS A 85 8.45 -8.28 -14.68
C CYS A 85 9.75 -8.06 -13.87
N ALA A 86 10.61 -9.08 -13.72
CA ALA A 86 11.80 -9.03 -12.84
C ALA A 86 12.76 -7.86 -13.17
N ASP A 87 12.88 -7.50 -14.45
CA ASP A 87 13.77 -6.43 -14.92
C ASP A 87 13.10 -5.04 -14.93
N MET A 88 11.82 -4.95 -14.57
CA MET A 88 11.07 -3.70 -14.58
C MET A 88 11.28 -2.89 -13.30
N LYS A 89 11.46 -1.58 -13.47
CA LYS A 89 11.50 -0.60 -12.37
C LYS A 89 10.29 0.32 -12.50
N VAL A 90 9.40 0.29 -11.50
CA VAL A 90 8.11 0.96 -11.52
C VAL A 90 8.08 2.10 -10.51
N CYS A 91 7.74 3.29 -10.97
CA CYS A 91 7.44 4.45 -10.14
C CYS A 91 5.93 4.69 -10.09
N ILE A 92 5.33 4.59 -8.90
CA ILE A 92 3.91 4.90 -8.68
C ILE A 92 3.78 6.21 -7.91
N VAL A 93 2.99 7.14 -8.46
CA VAL A 93 2.70 8.43 -7.84
C VAL A 93 1.37 8.34 -7.11
N GLY A 94 1.40 8.34 -5.76
CA GLY A 94 0.23 8.36 -4.89
C GLY A 94 -0.01 7.05 -4.12
N ALA A 95 -0.09 7.14 -2.79
CA ALA A 95 -0.42 6.04 -1.89
C ALA A 95 -1.94 5.99 -1.57
N GLY A 96 -2.78 6.26 -2.58
CA GLY A 96 -4.21 5.98 -2.52
C GLY A 96 -4.49 4.47 -2.57
N PRO A 97 -5.75 4.03 -2.35
CA PRO A 97 -6.10 2.62 -2.49
C PRO A 97 -5.69 2.01 -3.83
N VAL A 98 -5.92 2.74 -4.93
CA VAL A 98 -5.57 2.29 -6.29
C VAL A 98 -4.05 2.17 -6.47
N GLY A 99 -3.29 3.19 -6.09
CA GLY A 99 -1.82 3.18 -6.21
C GLY A 99 -1.16 2.08 -5.39
N LEU A 100 -1.58 1.88 -4.14
CA LEU A 100 -1.08 0.80 -3.30
C LEU A 100 -1.50 -0.58 -3.82
N ARG A 101 -2.71 -0.72 -4.35
CA ARG A 101 -3.17 -1.98 -4.95
C ARG A 101 -2.38 -2.34 -6.21
N LEU A 102 -2.05 -1.36 -7.04
CA LEU A 102 -1.17 -1.54 -8.20
C LEU A 102 0.25 -1.91 -7.76
N ALA A 103 0.79 -1.25 -6.72
CA ALA A 103 2.11 -1.58 -6.19
C ALA A 103 2.23 -3.05 -5.75
N ILE A 104 1.16 -3.59 -5.14
CA ILE A 104 1.08 -5.00 -4.76
C ILE A 104 1.15 -5.91 -5.99
N GLU A 105 0.43 -5.61 -7.07
CA GLU A 105 0.53 -6.41 -8.31
C GLU A 105 1.93 -6.32 -8.93
N CYS A 106 2.51 -5.12 -9.01
CA CYS A 106 3.86 -4.93 -9.54
C CYS A 106 4.88 -5.76 -8.77
N ALA A 107 4.79 -5.78 -7.43
CA ALA A 107 5.66 -6.58 -6.59
C ALA A 107 5.45 -8.09 -6.81
N LEU A 108 4.20 -8.56 -6.95
CA LEU A 108 3.91 -9.96 -7.24
C LEU A 108 4.40 -10.41 -8.63
N LEU A 109 4.37 -9.51 -9.62
CA LEU A 109 4.97 -9.73 -10.95
C LEU A 109 6.50 -9.77 -10.92
N GLY A 110 7.14 -9.40 -9.80
CA GLY A 110 8.59 -9.39 -9.62
C GLY A 110 9.27 -8.06 -9.87
N ALA A 111 8.52 -7.00 -10.20
CA ALA A 111 9.09 -5.70 -10.50
C ALA A 111 9.63 -5.00 -9.25
N ARG A 112 10.69 -4.21 -9.41
CA ARG A 112 11.11 -3.26 -8.38
C ARG A 112 10.13 -2.08 -8.38
N CYS A 113 9.32 -1.96 -7.34
CA CYS A 113 8.30 -0.92 -7.25
C CYS A 113 8.61 0.09 -6.14
N ILE A 114 8.55 1.38 -6.49
CA ILE A 114 8.52 2.49 -5.54
C ILE A 114 7.14 3.15 -5.57
N VAL A 115 6.72 3.71 -4.44
CA VAL A 115 5.54 4.59 -4.33
C VAL A 115 5.97 5.89 -3.68
N VAL A 116 5.73 7.01 -4.35
CA VAL A 116 5.90 8.35 -3.76
C VAL A 116 4.55 8.90 -3.32
N GLU A 117 4.48 9.44 -2.11
CA GLU A 117 3.26 10.07 -1.58
C GLU A 117 3.60 11.43 -0.99
N LYS A 118 2.88 12.46 -1.44
CA LYS A 118 3.12 13.84 -1.00
C LYS A 118 2.75 14.09 0.47
N ARG A 119 1.86 13.27 1.04
CA ARG A 119 1.38 13.41 2.43
C ARG A 119 2.16 12.53 3.40
N ASP A 120 2.05 12.87 4.68
CA ASP A 120 2.55 12.12 5.84
C ASP A 120 1.45 11.33 6.58
N ARG A 121 0.22 11.34 6.09
CA ARG A 121 -0.93 10.74 6.80
C ARG A 121 -2.07 10.31 5.89
N PHE A 122 -2.80 9.31 6.36
CA PHE A 122 -4.12 8.94 5.84
C PHE A 122 -5.22 9.53 6.71
N SER A 123 -5.90 10.57 6.22
CA SER A 123 -6.86 11.38 7.00
C SER A 123 -8.30 11.28 6.51
N ARG A 124 -8.59 10.53 5.44
CA ARG A 124 -9.93 10.46 4.86
C ARG A 124 -10.78 9.41 5.58
N HIS A 125 -11.83 9.87 6.26
CA HIS A 125 -12.77 9.03 7.01
C HIS A 125 -13.96 8.55 6.20
N ASN A 126 -14.26 9.21 5.05
CA ASN A 126 -15.33 8.80 4.16
C ASN A 126 -15.26 7.30 3.85
N VAL A 127 -16.43 6.70 3.71
CA VAL A 127 -16.61 5.26 3.57
C VAL A 127 -16.85 4.92 2.09
N LEU A 128 -16.16 3.88 1.63
CA LEU A 128 -16.31 3.32 0.29
C LEU A 128 -17.15 2.05 0.39
N HIS A 129 -18.16 1.93 -0.47
CA HIS A 129 -18.80 0.66 -0.75
C HIS A 129 -17.84 -0.25 -1.53
N LEU A 130 -17.88 -1.56 -1.26
CA LEU A 130 -17.02 -2.59 -1.83
C LEU A 130 -17.87 -3.64 -2.54
N TRP A 131 -17.64 -3.82 -3.84
CA TRP A 131 -18.28 -4.92 -4.57
C TRP A 131 -17.77 -6.29 -4.08
N PRO A 132 -18.55 -7.37 -4.24
CA PRO A 132 -18.18 -8.70 -3.75
C PRO A 132 -16.79 -9.18 -4.20
N TYR A 133 -16.38 -8.88 -5.43
CA TYR A 133 -15.06 -9.27 -5.93
C TYR A 133 -13.92 -8.52 -5.25
N ILE A 134 -14.12 -7.26 -4.85
CA ILE A 134 -13.14 -6.47 -4.09
C ILE A 134 -13.01 -7.02 -2.66
N ILE A 135 -14.13 -7.40 -2.04
CA ILE A 135 -14.09 -8.07 -0.73
C ILE A 135 -13.30 -9.37 -0.82
N SER A 136 -13.54 -10.17 -1.87
CA SER A 136 -12.80 -11.41 -2.13
C SER A 136 -11.30 -11.15 -2.35
N ASP A 137 -10.95 -10.18 -3.19
CA ASP A 137 -9.56 -9.78 -3.47
C ASP A 137 -8.81 -9.40 -2.18
N LEU A 138 -9.34 -8.45 -1.41
CA LEU A 138 -8.72 -7.99 -0.17
C LEU A 138 -8.63 -9.11 0.88
N ARG A 139 -9.64 -9.98 0.98
CA ARG A 139 -9.61 -11.15 1.87
C ARG A 139 -8.52 -12.13 1.46
N ASN A 140 -8.33 -12.35 0.16
CA ASN A 140 -7.30 -13.22 -0.39
C ASN A 140 -5.89 -12.62 -0.30
N LEU A 141 -5.77 -11.31 -0.12
CA LEU A 141 -4.52 -10.63 0.25
C LEU A 141 -4.27 -10.55 1.76
N GLY A 142 -5.16 -11.12 2.59
CA GLY A 142 -4.97 -11.18 4.04
C GLY A 142 -5.50 -9.97 4.82
N ALA A 143 -6.43 -9.17 4.27
CA ALA A 143 -6.96 -7.98 4.94
C ALA A 143 -7.46 -8.22 6.39
N LYS A 144 -8.02 -9.40 6.69
CA LYS A 144 -8.46 -9.76 8.05
C LYS A 144 -7.32 -9.84 9.08
N VAL A 145 -6.08 -10.09 8.65
CA VAL A 145 -4.92 -10.07 9.54
C VAL A 145 -4.67 -8.65 10.06
N PHE A 146 -4.80 -7.65 9.18
CA PHE A 146 -4.55 -6.24 9.49
C PHE A 146 -5.77 -5.49 10.02
N TYR A 147 -6.98 -6.03 9.81
CA TYR A 147 -8.23 -5.46 10.26
C TYR A 147 -9.25 -6.56 10.52
N GLY A 148 -9.34 -7.04 11.76
CA GLY A 148 -10.20 -8.18 12.13
C GLY A 148 -11.70 -7.96 11.87
N LYS A 149 -12.15 -6.70 11.84
CA LYS A 149 -13.54 -6.31 11.51
C LYS A 149 -13.81 -6.29 9.98
N PHE A 150 -12.80 -6.55 9.13
CA PHE A 150 -12.94 -6.48 7.67
C PHE A 150 -13.99 -7.48 7.15
N ALA A 151 -15.06 -6.94 6.57
CA ALA A 151 -16.14 -7.71 5.96
C ALA A 151 -16.65 -8.86 6.86
N THR A 152 -16.90 -8.54 8.14
CA THR A 152 -17.54 -9.43 9.11
C THR A 152 -19.06 -9.26 9.02
N GLY A 153 -19.80 -10.37 8.96
CA GLY A 153 -21.25 -10.33 8.73
C GLY A 153 -21.59 -9.80 7.33
N GLN A 154 -22.51 -8.83 7.27
CA GLN A 154 -22.96 -8.19 6.03
C GLN A 154 -22.22 -6.87 5.71
N ILE A 155 -21.10 -6.57 6.39
CA ILE A 155 -20.33 -5.34 6.13
C ILE A 155 -19.69 -5.42 4.74
N GLU A 156 -20.11 -4.52 3.85
CA GLU A 156 -19.60 -4.38 2.48
C GLU A 156 -18.96 -3.01 2.22
N HIS A 157 -18.51 -2.34 3.26
CA HIS A 157 -17.92 -1.01 3.15
C HIS A 157 -16.69 -0.82 4.04
N ILE A 158 -15.85 0.16 3.73
CA ILE A 158 -14.62 0.46 4.48
C ILE A 158 -14.25 1.95 4.39
N SER A 159 -13.76 2.55 5.48
CA SER A 159 -13.20 3.91 5.41
C SER A 159 -11.95 3.95 4.52
N ILE A 160 -11.78 5.04 3.77
CA ILE A 160 -10.63 5.20 2.86
C ILE A 160 -9.31 5.01 3.62
N ARG A 161 -9.14 5.65 4.79
CA ARG A 161 -7.92 5.51 5.60
C ARG A 161 -7.65 4.06 6.02
N GLN A 162 -8.68 3.29 6.36
CA GLN A 162 -8.50 1.90 6.81
C GLN A 162 -8.07 1.02 5.64
N LEU A 163 -8.65 1.21 4.46
CA LEU A 163 -8.23 0.53 3.24
C LEU A 163 -6.78 0.86 2.87
N GLN A 164 -6.40 2.13 2.95
CA GLN A 164 -5.00 2.56 2.74
C GLN A 164 -4.04 1.90 3.72
N CYS A 165 -4.37 1.83 5.02
CA CYS A 165 -3.54 1.15 6.02
C CYS A 165 -3.36 -0.34 5.72
N ILE A 166 -4.42 -1.05 5.32
CA ILE A 166 -4.35 -2.47 4.98
C ILE A 166 -3.41 -2.68 3.77
N LEU A 167 -3.65 -1.94 2.68
CA LEU A 167 -2.88 -2.09 1.45
C LEU A 167 -1.42 -1.67 1.63
N LEU A 168 -1.14 -0.64 2.43
CA LEU A 168 0.22 -0.23 2.76
C LEU A 168 1.00 -1.37 3.43
N LYS A 169 0.38 -2.04 4.42
CA LYS A 169 1.04 -3.15 5.12
C LYS A 169 1.39 -4.30 4.18
N ILE A 170 0.46 -4.64 3.28
CA ILE A 170 0.69 -5.68 2.26
C ILE A 170 1.82 -5.25 1.31
N ALA A 171 1.81 -4.01 0.83
CA ALA A 171 2.84 -3.48 -0.06
C ALA A 171 4.24 -3.51 0.60
N LEU A 172 4.35 -3.08 1.86
CA LEU A 172 5.61 -3.10 2.62
C LEU A 172 6.17 -4.52 2.76
N VAL A 173 5.32 -5.47 3.16
CA VAL A 173 5.67 -6.90 3.27
C VAL A 173 6.20 -7.47 1.97
N LEU A 174 5.64 -7.05 0.83
CA LEU A 174 6.08 -7.48 -0.50
C LEU A 174 7.34 -6.78 -0.99
N GLY A 175 7.90 -5.84 -0.23
CA GLY A 175 9.13 -5.13 -0.58
C GLY A 175 8.92 -3.88 -1.44
N VAL A 176 7.69 -3.36 -1.52
CA VAL A 176 7.45 -2.05 -2.13
C VAL A 176 8.11 -0.97 -1.28
N GLU A 177 8.90 -0.11 -1.92
CA GLU A 177 9.52 1.03 -1.25
C GLU A 177 8.53 2.20 -1.20
N ILE A 178 8.28 2.73 0.01
CA ILE A 178 7.29 3.81 0.22
C ILE A 178 8.02 5.07 0.66
N TYR A 179 7.81 6.15 -0.07
CA TYR A 179 8.46 7.44 0.13
C TYR A 179 7.43 8.51 0.49
N PRO A 180 7.16 8.73 1.80
CA PRO A 180 6.24 9.74 2.28
C PRO A 180 6.86 11.15 2.18
N ASN A 181 6.03 12.20 2.16
CA ASN A 181 6.47 13.59 2.00
C ASN A 181 7.27 13.87 0.72
N VAL A 182 7.03 13.08 -0.33
CA VAL A 182 7.67 13.24 -1.63
C VAL A 182 6.62 13.59 -2.67
N THR A 183 6.74 14.78 -3.24
CA THR A 183 5.84 15.25 -4.30
C THR A 183 6.49 15.03 -5.65
N PHE A 184 5.85 14.24 -6.52
CA PHE A 184 6.20 14.17 -7.93
C PHE A 184 5.85 15.50 -8.62
N ILE A 185 6.77 16.04 -9.41
CA ILE A 185 6.60 17.28 -10.15
C ILE A 185 6.46 16.97 -11.63
N ASP A 186 7.47 16.31 -12.22
CA ASP A 186 7.49 15.99 -13.63
C ASP A 186 8.46 14.85 -13.94
N VAL A 187 8.43 14.35 -15.17
CA VAL A 187 9.42 13.41 -15.71
C VAL A 187 10.68 14.14 -16.16
N ILE A 188 11.81 13.42 -16.11
CA ILE A 188 13.10 13.84 -16.66
C ILE A 188 13.43 12.88 -17.79
N GLU A 189 13.47 13.41 -19.01
CA GLU A 189 13.83 12.64 -20.19
C GLU A 189 15.32 12.28 -20.17
N PRO A 190 15.70 11.07 -20.63
CA PRO A 190 17.09 10.68 -20.75
C PRO A 190 17.79 11.50 -21.85
N ILE A 191 18.95 12.08 -21.53
CA ILE A 191 19.72 12.93 -22.47
C ILE A 191 20.71 12.09 -23.30
N SER A 192 20.99 10.85 -22.87
CA SER A 192 21.87 9.92 -23.58
C SER A 192 21.36 8.49 -23.45
N THR A 193 21.87 7.60 -24.30
CA THR A 193 21.52 6.16 -24.31
C THR A 193 21.95 5.41 -23.04
N GLN A 194 22.79 6.01 -22.19
CA GLN A 194 23.27 5.43 -20.94
C GLN A 194 22.42 5.84 -19.73
N GLN A 195 21.45 6.76 -19.91
CA GLN A 195 20.56 7.22 -18.84
C GLN A 195 19.14 6.70 -19.05
N GLY A 196 18.47 6.36 -17.96
CA GLY A 196 17.05 6.01 -17.95
C GLY A 196 16.13 7.20 -17.68
N TRP A 197 14.82 6.96 -17.79
CA TRP A 197 13.81 7.92 -17.36
C TRP A 197 13.87 8.14 -15.85
N ARG A 198 13.80 9.40 -15.44
CA ARG A 198 13.78 9.81 -14.03
C ARG A 198 12.62 10.75 -13.78
N ALA A 199 12.49 11.22 -12.54
CA ALA A 199 11.45 12.18 -12.16
C ALA A 199 12.02 13.27 -11.26
N HIS A 200 11.50 14.48 -11.43
CA HIS A 200 11.69 15.58 -10.49
C HIS A 200 10.77 15.36 -9.30
N PHE A 201 11.35 15.33 -8.10
CA PHE A 201 10.60 15.29 -6.86
C PHE A 201 10.93 16.48 -5.95
N LYS A 202 9.98 16.81 -5.07
CA LYS A 202 10.20 17.73 -3.95
C LYS A 202 10.07 16.98 -2.61
N PRO A 203 10.95 17.24 -1.62
CA PRO A 203 12.12 18.13 -1.72
C PRO A 203 13.24 17.54 -2.60
N GLU A 204 14.00 18.38 -3.29
CA GLU A 204 15.09 17.96 -4.19
C GLU A 204 16.24 17.26 -3.46
N THR A 205 16.35 17.48 -2.15
CA THR A 205 17.32 16.83 -1.26
C THR A 205 16.97 15.37 -0.95
N HIS A 206 15.80 14.88 -1.38
CA HIS A 206 15.39 13.52 -1.08
C HIS A 206 16.29 12.50 -1.82
N PRO A 207 16.84 11.46 -1.16
CA PRO A 207 17.85 10.56 -1.75
C PRO A 207 17.42 9.84 -3.04
N ILE A 208 16.12 9.65 -3.24
CA ILE A 208 15.56 9.01 -4.44
C ILE A 208 15.70 9.85 -5.72
N VAL A 209 15.81 11.18 -5.57
CA VAL A 209 15.77 12.16 -6.68
C VAL A 209 16.88 11.91 -7.69
N SER A 210 18.08 11.57 -7.23
CA SER A 210 19.25 11.43 -8.10
C SER A 210 19.52 10.00 -8.55
N THR A 211 18.82 9.00 -8.00
CA THR A 211 19.26 7.59 -8.08
C THR A 211 18.27 6.64 -8.75
N TYR A 212 16.97 6.97 -8.79
CA TYR A 212 15.96 6.03 -9.27
C TYR A 212 15.57 6.27 -10.73
N GLU A 213 16.08 5.41 -11.60
CA GLU A 213 15.63 5.29 -12.98
C GLU A 213 14.51 4.27 -13.09
N PHE A 214 13.43 4.61 -13.79
CA PHE A 214 12.28 3.72 -14.00
C PHE A 214 12.04 3.43 -15.48
N SER A 215 11.44 2.28 -15.76
CA SER A 215 10.91 1.93 -17.09
C SER A 215 9.39 2.10 -17.18
N VAL A 216 8.70 2.21 -16.03
CA VAL A 216 7.25 2.35 -15.95
C VAL A 216 6.89 3.45 -14.94
N LEU A 217 6.04 4.38 -15.34
CA LEU A 217 5.48 5.43 -14.49
C LEU A 217 3.95 5.30 -14.43
N ILE A 218 3.39 5.31 -13.22
CA ILE A 218 1.96 5.18 -12.99
C ILE A 218 1.46 6.36 -12.14
N GLY A 219 0.60 7.20 -12.73
CA GLY A 219 -0.10 8.27 -12.02
C GLY A 219 -1.34 7.73 -11.29
N ALA A 220 -1.31 7.71 -9.96
CA ALA A 220 -2.40 7.21 -9.10
C ALA A 220 -2.73 8.20 -7.94
N ASP A 221 -2.45 9.48 -8.12
CA ASP A 221 -2.56 10.53 -7.11
C ASP A 221 -3.88 11.34 -7.17
N GLY A 222 -4.79 10.89 -8.04
CA GLY A 222 -6.19 11.31 -8.10
C GLY A 222 -6.45 12.47 -9.06
N ARG A 223 -7.73 12.77 -9.31
CA ARG A 223 -8.23 13.62 -10.41
C ARG A 223 -7.52 14.94 -10.68
N ARG A 224 -6.96 15.60 -9.64
CA ARG A 224 -6.37 16.94 -9.79
C ARG A 224 -4.96 16.93 -10.36
N ASN A 225 -4.35 15.75 -10.44
CA ASN A 225 -2.99 15.58 -10.87
C ASN A 225 -2.99 14.52 -11.97
N SER A 226 -2.60 14.90 -13.18
CA SER A 226 -2.33 13.96 -14.26
C SER A 226 -0.90 14.16 -14.71
N LEU A 227 -0.30 13.06 -15.16
CA LEU A 227 0.97 13.14 -15.87
C LEU A 227 0.77 14.01 -17.11
N GLN A 228 1.80 14.76 -17.49
CA GLN A 228 1.75 15.58 -18.69
C GLN A 228 1.50 14.69 -19.93
N GLY A 229 0.83 15.26 -20.93
CA GLY A 229 0.49 14.56 -22.18
C GLY A 229 -0.84 13.80 -22.18
N PHE A 230 -1.50 13.62 -21.03
CA PHE A 230 -2.82 12.98 -20.97
C PHE A 230 -3.95 14.01 -21.09
N GLN A 231 -4.76 13.90 -22.16
CA GLN A 231 -5.93 14.76 -22.35
C GLN A 231 -7.10 14.33 -21.45
N HIS A 232 -7.74 15.29 -20.80
CA HIS A 232 -8.91 15.06 -19.97
C HIS A 232 -10.19 15.36 -20.75
N LYS A 233 -11.15 14.43 -20.71
CA LYS A 233 -12.51 14.69 -21.17
C LYS A 233 -13.36 15.08 -19.97
N GLU A 234 -13.82 16.32 -19.94
CA GLU A 234 -14.76 16.78 -18.93
C GLU A 234 -16.19 16.60 -19.44
N PHE A 235 -17.00 15.85 -18.69
CA PHE A 235 -18.43 15.76 -18.93
C PHE A 235 -19.16 16.61 -17.89
N ARG A 236 -19.82 17.67 -18.36
CA ARG A 236 -20.65 18.53 -17.51
C ARG A 236 -22.11 18.13 -17.66
N GLY A 237 -22.63 17.45 -16.63
CA GLY A 237 -24.06 17.14 -16.51
C GLY A 237 -24.84 18.30 -15.89
N LYS A 238 -26.05 17.97 -15.39
CA LYS A 238 -26.82 18.89 -14.53
C LYS A 238 -26.05 19.19 -13.25
N LEU A 239 -26.38 20.32 -12.62
CA LEU A 239 -25.83 20.65 -11.30
C LEU A 239 -26.19 19.55 -10.30
N ALA A 240 -25.18 18.99 -9.63
CA ALA A 240 -25.32 17.99 -8.58
C ALA A 240 -24.36 18.35 -7.44
N ILE A 241 -24.86 18.35 -6.20
CA ILE A 241 -24.07 18.67 -5.01
C ILE A 241 -24.12 17.47 -4.08
N GLY A 242 -22.97 16.86 -3.81
CA GLY A 242 -22.83 15.77 -2.86
C GLY A 242 -22.31 16.29 -1.51
N ILE A 243 -22.96 15.91 -0.42
CA ILE A 243 -22.55 16.23 0.95
C ILE A 243 -22.19 14.92 1.66
N THR A 244 -21.06 14.90 2.37
CA THR A 244 -20.63 13.74 3.18
C THR A 244 -20.40 14.17 4.61
N CYS A 245 -21.02 13.48 5.57
CA CYS A 245 -20.87 13.72 7.01
C CYS A 245 -20.41 12.43 7.70
N ASN A 246 -19.54 12.55 8.70
CA ASN A 246 -19.13 11.43 9.54
C ASN A 246 -19.39 11.79 11.00
N PHE A 247 -20.09 10.92 11.73
CA PHE A 247 -20.36 11.07 13.15
C PHE A 247 -19.54 10.03 13.93
N ILE A 248 -19.28 10.31 15.22
CA ILE A 248 -18.57 9.38 16.08
C ILE A 248 -19.47 8.17 16.32
N ASN A 249 -18.98 6.97 15.99
CA ASN A 249 -19.63 5.71 16.37
C ASN A 249 -19.08 5.25 17.72
N LEU A 250 -19.94 5.22 18.73
CA LEU A 250 -19.57 4.89 20.09
C LEU A 250 -19.60 3.38 20.40
N GLU A 251 -20.02 2.51 19.48
CA GLU A 251 -20.04 1.03 19.60
C GLU A 251 -20.88 0.42 20.76
N TYR A 252 -21.14 1.09 21.88
CA TYR A 252 -21.86 0.56 23.07
C TYR A 252 -23.38 0.76 23.08
N LEU A 253 -23.92 1.57 22.17
CA LEU A 253 -25.36 1.56 21.91
C LEU A 253 -25.63 0.42 20.93
N ASN A 254 -26.55 -0.49 21.28
CA ASN A 254 -27.00 -1.55 20.37
C ASN A 254 -27.52 -0.92 19.08
N ASN A 255 -26.65 -0.77 18.08
CA ASN A 255 -26.94 -0.27 16.74
C ASN A 255 -27.81 -1.25 15.92
N GLN A 256 -28.51 -2.18 16.59
CA GLN A 256 -29.41 -3.18 15.98
C GLN A 256 -30.58 -2.55 15.21
N TYR A 257 -30.80 -1.23 15.32
CA TYR A 257 -31.89 -0.52 14.66
C TYR A 257 -31.45 0.49 13.58
N LEU A 258 -30.15 0.60 13.29
CA LEU A 258 -29.67 1.50 12.23
C LEU A 258 -29.55 0.73 10.92
N VAL A 259 -30.39 1.10 9.94
CA VAL A 259 -30.36 0.57 8.57
C VAL A 259 -29.37 1.38 7.74
N GLU A 260 -28.53 0.70 6.96
CA GLU A 260 -27.68 1.35 5.95
C GLU A 260 -28.58 1.94 4.85
N LEU A 261 -28.60 3.27 4.72
CA LEU A 261 -29.38 3.98 3.70
C LEU A 261 -28.45 4.46 2.59
N ILE A 262 -28.62 3.90 1.39
CA ILE A 262 -28.10 4.48 0.16
C ILE A 262 -29.24 5.30 -0.47
N LEU A 263 -29.27 6.60 -0.16
CA LEU A 263 -30.17 7.54 -0.83
C LEU A 263 -29.56 7.91 -2.19
N VAL A 264 -29.99 7.23 -3.25
CA VAL A 264 -29.81 7.72 -4.62
C VAL A 264 -31.07 8.50 -4.97
N GLN A 265 -31.01 9.84 -4.93
CA GLN A 265 -32.04 10.71 -5.49
C GLN A 265 -31.83 10.87 -7.00
#